data_AF-A0A1B9LF68-F1
#
_entry.id   AF-A0A1B9LF68-F1
#
_cell.length_a   1.000
_cell.length_b   1.000
_cell.length_c   1.000
_cell.angle_alpha   90.00
_cell.angle_beta   90.00
_cell.angle_gamma   90.00
#
_symmetry.space_group_name_H-M   'P 1'
#
loop_
_entity.id
_entity.type
_entity.pdbx_description
1 polymer ?
#
loop_
_entity_poly.entity_id
_entity_poly.type
_entity_poly.pdbx_seq_one_letter_code
_entity_poly.pdbx_strand_id
1 'polypeptide(L)'
;MAKIRAWNDEKITKEWDGSTSQQLKSIRNLVIFLQKEFNLNDKTCININALLIKQVEKVKIFILLLTIGTLIPAVTNANNRDVIKVLSIKKVLEVDNSDYLKDLCNKWKLDKKEIIHFFATAEKDINSAQINSFDIYPCEIKGELLINGINKKYSINLGGLGFFYGKNIKQIVFGCSKGECLRYVHYEPDM
;
A
#
# COMPACT_ATOMS: atom_id res chain seq x y z
N MET A 1 -61.03 2.11 -33.05
CA MET A 1 -61.46 2.03 -31.65
C MET A 1 -61.44 0.57 -31.22
N ALA A 2 -60.54 0.18 -30.31
CA ALA A 2 -60.68 -1.05 -29.54
C ALA A 2 -59.99 -0.84 -28.19
N LYS A 3 -60.81 -0.98 -27.13
CA LYS A 3 -60.52 -0.61 -25.75
C LYS A 3 -59.39 -1.45 -25.15
N ILE A 4 -58.43 -0.75 -24.57
CA ILE A 4 -57.60 -1.18 -23.45
C ILE A 4 -58.53 -1.79 -22.39
N ARG A 5 -58.34 -3.07 -22.05
CA ARG A 5 -58.96 -3.66 -20.86
C ARG A 5 -57.95 -4.52 -20.13
N ALA A 6 -57.41 -3.87 -19.09
CA ALA A 6 -56.87 -4.43 -17.87
C ALA A 6 -55.78 -5.51 -18.02
N TRP A 7 -54.54 -5.02 -18.06
CA TRP A 7 -53.58 -5.44 -17.05
C TRP A 7 -54.31 -5.55 -15.71
N ASN A 8 -54.34 -6.74 -15.12
CA ASN A 8 -54.99 -6.93 -13.83
C ASN A 8 -54.10 -6.26 -12.77
N ASP A 9 -54.56 -5.09 -12.34
CA ASP A 9 -53.80 -3.94 -11.82
C ASP A 9 -53.45 -3.98 -10.33
N GLU A 10 -53.59 -5.11 -9.62
CA GLU A 10 -53.43 -5.09 -8.14
C GLU A 10 -52.31 -5.98 -7.57
N LYS A 11 -51.78 -6.94 -8.34
CA LYS A 11 -50.74 -7.86 -7.81
C LYS A 11 -49.31 -7.49 -8.20
N ILE A 12 -49.10 -6.87 -9.36
CA ILE A 12 -47.75 -6.54 -9.87
C ILE A 12 -47.29 -5.16 -9.38
N THR A 13 -48.22 -4.26 -9.07
CA THR A 13 -47.93 -2.90 -8.59
C THR A 13 -47.24 -2.88 -7.23
N LYS A 14 -47.42 -3.91 -6.39
CA LYS A 14 -46.71 -4.03 -5.10
C LYS A 14 -45.24 -4.47 -5.19
N GLU A 15 -44.80 -5.08 -6.29
CA GLU A 15 -43.42 -5.63 -6.40
C GLU A 15 -42.40 -4.64 -7.01
N TRP A 16 -42.86 -3.52 -7.57
CA TRP A 16 -42.03 -2.64 -8.41
C TRP A 16 -41.91 -1.20 -7.91
N ASP A 17 -42.20 -0.97 -6.62
CA ASP A 17 -42.29 0.35 -5.96
C ASP A 17 -40.96 1.13 -5.81
N GLY A 18 -39.94 0.79 -6.62
CA GLY A 18 -38.63 1.44 -6.65
C GLY A 18 -38.01 1.55 -8.05
N SER A 19 -38.76 1.26 -9.11
CA SER A 19 -38.27 1.30 -10.49
C SER A 19 -38.67 2.61 -11.19
N THR A 20 -37.74 3.26 -11.88
CA THR A 20 -38.03 4.48 -12.62
C THR A 20 -38.95 4.18 -13.82
N SER A 21 -39.80 5.15 -14.20
CA SER A 21 -40.70 5.03 -15.36
C SER A 21 -39.96 4.63 -16.66
N GLN A 22 -38.70 5.04 -16.77
CA GLN A 22 -37.84 4.73 -17.91
C GLN A 22 -37.32 3.29 -17.93
N GLN A 23 -37.04 2.70 -16.76
CA GLN A 23 -36.68 1.28 -16.63
C GLN A 23 -37.88 0.38 -16.97
N LEU A 24 -39.08 0.74 -16.50
CA LEU A 24 -40.31 0.02 -16.81
C LEU A 24 -40.63 0.03 -18.32
N LYS A 25 -40.41 1.18 -18.98
CA LYS A 25 -40.58 1.31 -20.44
C LYS A 25 -39.58 0.48 -21.24
N SER A 26 -38.32 0.42 -20.78
CA SER A 26 -37.27 -0.37 -21.43
C SER A 26 -37.53 -1.88 -21.31
N ILE A 27 -37.94 -2.35 -20.13
CA ILE A 27 -38.31 -3.75 -19.88
C ILE A 27 -39.51 -4.15 -20.74
N ARG A 28 -40.53 -3.29 -20.81
CA ARG A 28 -41.72 -3.53 -21.65
C ARG A 28 -41.36 -3.68 -23.12
N ASN A 29 -40.49 -2.84 -23.65
CA ASN A 29 -40.04 -2.93 -25.05
C ASN A 29 -39.26 -4.22 -25.32
N LEU A 30 -38.43 -4.65 -24.36
CA LEU A 30 -37.64 -5.87 -24.45
C LEU A 30 -38.54 -7.12 -24.46
N VAL A 31 -39.59 -7.14 -23.63
CA VAL A 31 -40.59 -8.23 -23.62
C VAL A 31 -41.35 -8.30 -24.95
N ILE A 32 -41.79 -7.15 -25.50
CA ILE A 32 -42.51 -7.11 -26.80
C ILE A 32 -41.61 -7.60 -27.94
N PHE A 33 -40.32 -7.21 -27.93
CA PHE A 33 -39.35 -7.68 -28.92
C PHE A 33 -39.20 -9.20 -28.88
N LEU A 34 -39.00 -9.77 -27.69
CA LEU A 34 -38.83 -11.22 -27.54
C LEU A 34 -40.09 -12.01 -27.90
N GLN A 35 -41.29 -11.49 -27.59
CA GLN A 35 -42.54 -12.12 -28.00
C GLN A 35 -42.66 -12.22 -29.52
N LYS A 36 -42.26 -11.16 -30.22
CA LYS A 36 -42.33 -11.08 -31.68
C LYS A 36 -41.27 -11.95 -32.36
N GLU A 37 -40.04 -11.94 -31.85
CA GLU A 37 -38.92 -12.68 -32.44
C GLU A 37 -39.08 -14.20 -32.30
N PHE A 38 -39.66 -14.65 -31.18
CA PHE A 38 -39.78 -16.08 -30.86
C PHE A 38 -41.21 -16.63 -30.94
N ASN A 39 -42.16 -15.85 -31.47
CA ASN A 39 -43.58 -16.18 -31.63
C ASN A 39 -44.21 -16.81 -30.36
N LEU A 40 -43.86 -16.26 -29.20
CA LEU A 40 -44.19 -16.82 -27.90
C LEU A 40 -45.64 -16.48 -27.53
N ASN A 41 -46.41 -17.48 -27.08
CA ASN A 41 -47.74 -17.23 -26.53
C ASN A 41 -47.68 -16.60 -25.13
N ASP A 42 -48.78 -15.97 -24.70
CA ASP A 42 -48.85 -15.21 -23.46
C ASP A 42 -48.49 -16.03 -22.20
N LYS A 43 -48.78 -17.34 -22.17
CA LYS A 43 -48.43 -18.23 -21.04
C LYS A 43 -46.92 -18.45 -20.94
N THR A 44 -46.22 -18.63 -22.05
CA THR A 44 -44.76 -18.80 -22.06
C THR A 44 -44.08 -17.51 -21.62
N CYS A 45 -44.63 -16.36 -21.98
CA CYS A 45 -44.08 -15.06 -21.61
C CYS A 45 -44.24 -14.73 -20.11
N ILE A 46 -45.35 -15.15 -19.48
CA ILE A 46 -45.56 -15.03 -18.03
C ILE A 46 -44.52 -15.87 -17.26
N ASN A 47 -44.24 -17.10 -17.72
CA ASN A 47 -43.25 -17.97 -17.07
C ASN A 47 -41.82 -17.42 -17.19
N ILE A 48 -41.46 -16.85 -18.35
CA ILE A 48 -40.15 -16.20 -18.53
C ILE A 48 -40.05 -14.96 -17.64
N ASN A 49 -41.09 -14.14 -17.55
CA ASN A 49 -41.10 -12.98 -16.65
C ASN A 49 -40.98 -13.40 -15.17
N ALA A 50 -41.68 -14.44 -14.73
CA ALA A 50 -41.56 -14.98 -13.37
C ALA A 50 -40.16 -15.54 -13.08
N LEU A 51 -39.53 -16.21 -14.06
CA LEU A 51 -38.14 -16.68 -13.96
C LEU A 51 -37.15 -15.52 -13.91
N LEU A 52 -37.33 -14.49 -14.74
CA LEU A 52 -36.49 -13.30 -14.73
C LEU A 52 -36.63 -12.52 -13.42
N ILE A 53 -37.83 -12.38 -12.87
CA ILE A 53 -38.07 -11.75 -11.55
C ILE A 53 -37.36 -12.54 -10.44
N LYS A 54 -37.48 -13.87 -10.44
CA LYS A 54 -36.82 -14.73 -9.44
C LYS A 54 -35.28 -14.68 -9.55
N GLN A 55 -34.74 -14.47 -10.74
CA GLN A 55 -33.29 -14.22 -10.93
C GLN A 55 -32.90 -12.81 -10.49
N VAL A 56 -33.74 -11.79 -10.76
CA VAL A 56 -33.52 -10.41 -10.31
C VAL A 56 -33.56 -10.29 -8.78
N GLU A 57 -34.45 -11.01 -8.09
CA GLU A 57 -34.48 -11.07 -6.62
C GLU A 57 -33.21 -11.71 -6.05
N LYS A 58 -32.72 -12.79 -6.67
CA LYS A 58 -31.45 -13.42 -6.29
C LYS A 58 -30.26 -12.49 -6.50
N VAL A 59 -30.25 -11.72 -7.60
CA VAL A 59 -29.22 -10.71 -7.88
C VAL A 59 -29.29 -9.55 -6.88
N LYS A 60 -30.50 -9.08 -6.52
CA LYS A 60 -30.68 -8.04 -5.48
C LYS A 60 -30.15 -8.49 -4.11
N ILE A 61 -30.41 -9.73 -3.71
CA ILE A 61 -29.88 -10.32 -2.47
C ILE A 61 -28.34 -10.42 -2.52
N PHE A 62 -27.76 -10.80 -3.66
CA PHE A 62 -26.31 -10.88 -3.84
C PHE A 62 -25.63 -9.50 -3.78
N ILE A 63 -26.25 -8.47 -4.37
CA ILE A 63 -25.74 -7.09 -4.30
C ILE A 63 -25.84 -6.53 -2.87
N LEU A 64 -26.92 -6.82 -2.15
CA LEU A 64 -27.08 -6.40 -0.75
C LEU A 64 -26.00 -7.03 0.15
N LEU A 65 -25.69 -8.31 -0.03
CA LEU A 65 -24.62 -9.00 0.72
C LEU A 65 -23.21 -8.47 0.37
N LEU A 66 -22.97 -8.07 -0.89
CA LEU A 66 -21.72 -7.41 -1.29
C LEU A 66 -21.56 -6.02 -0.64
N THR A 67 -22.64 -5.24 -0.49
CA THR A 67 -22.56 -3.92 0.15
C THR A 67 -22.25 -3.98 1.65
N ILE A 68 -22.77 -4.99 2.36
CA ILE A 68 -22.52 -5.15 3.81
C ILE A 68 -21.09 -5.64 4.09
N GLY A 69 -20.46 -6.36 3.15
CA GLY A 69 -19.05 -6.79 3.25
C GLY A 69 -18.00 -5.70 3.01
N THR A 70 -18.40 -4.48 2.61
CA THR A 70 -17.47 -3.38 2.28
C THR A 70 -17.32 -2.31 3.37
N LEU A 71 -17.93 -2.50 4.53
CA LEU A 71 -17.74 -1.65 5.73
C LEU A 71 -16.63 -2.17 6.65
N ILE A 72 -15.68 -2.95 6.12
CA ILE A 72 -14.36 -2.99 6.74
C ILE A 72 -13.72 -1.68 6.29
N PRO A 73 -13.45 -0.71 7.19
CA PRO A 73 -12.58 0.39 6.81
C PRO A 73 -11.32 -0.28 6.29
N ALA A 74 -11.04 -0.09 5.00
CA ALA A 74 -9.72 -0.35 4.50
C ALA A 74 -8.82 0.51 5.38
N VAL A 75 -8.19 -0.12 6.38
CA VAL A 75 -6.98 0.41 6.95
C VAL A 75 -6.06 0.38 5.76
N THR A 76 -6.07 1.44 4.96
CA THR A 76 -4.99 1.70 4.04
C THR A 76 -3.80 1.66 4.97
N ASN A 77 -3.00 0.62 4.86
CA ASN A 77 -1.66 0.62 5.38
C ASN A 77 -1.01 1.73 4.56
N ALA A 78 -1.23 2.98 4.98
CA ALA A 78 -0.38 4.07 4.61
C ALA A 78 0.99 3.49 4.93
N ASN A 79 1.78 3.26 3.89
CA ASN A 79 3.14 2.82 4.08
C ASN A 79 3.72 3.82 5.07
N ASN A 80 3.78 3.43 6.34
CA ASN A 80 4.39 4.21 7.42
C ASN A 80 5.89 4.08 7.14
N ARG A 81 6.32 4.66 6.02
CA ARG A 81 7.71 5.02 5.85
C ARG A 81 7.89 6.08 6.91
N ASP A 82 8.55 5.65 7.98
CA ASP A 82 9.01 6.52 9.02
C ASP A 82 9.54 7.81 8.38
N VAL A 83 8.93 8.95 8.71
CA VAL A 83 9.37 10.22 8.14
C VAL A 83 10.67 10.57 8.85
N ILE A 84 11.80 10.27 8.19
CA ILE A 84 13.13 10.57 8.69
C ILE A 84 13.54 11.97 8.22
N LYS A 85 13.88 12.84 9.17
CA LYS A 85 14.50 14.14 8.91
C LYS A 85 15.84 14.24 9.61
N VAL A 86 16.88 14.61 8.87
CA VAL A 86 18.23 14.83 9.43
C VAL A 86 18.33 16.23 10.04
N LEU A 87 18.53 16.30 11.36
CA LEU A 87 18.62 17.54 12.10
C LEU A 87 20.07 18.07 12.10
N SER A 88 21.04 17.21 12.40
CA SER A 88 22.45 17.56 12.48
C SER A 88 23.34 16.49 11.84
N ILE A 89 24.51 16.92 11.34
CA ILE A 89 25.53 16.06 10.76
C ILE A 89 26.87 16.50 11.35
N LYS A 90 27.59 15.55 11.95
CA LYS A 90 28.95 15.71 12.48
C LYS A 90 29.78 14.52 12.06
N LYS A 91 30.89 14.79 11.38
CA LYS A 91 31.92 13.78 11.13
C LYS A 91 32.82 13.64 12.35
N VAL A 92 33.17 12.42 12.71
CA VAL A 92 34.13 12.08 13.76
C VAL A 92 35.13 11.09 13.22
N LEU A 93 36.40 11.37 13.49
CA LEU A 93 37.55 10.55 13.15
C LEU A 93 38.27 10.28 14.46
N GLU A 94 38.51 9.01 14.79
CA GLU A 94 39.34 8.66 15.94
C GLU A 94 40.82 8.92 15.60
N VAL A 95 41.62 9.35 16.58
CA VAL A 95 42.82 10.15 16.30
C VAL A 95 44.04 9.30 15.90
N ASP A 96 44.03 8.00 16.18
CA ASP A 96 45.21 7.11 16.05
C ASP A 96 45.28 6.31 14.75
N ASN A 97 44.91 6.92 13.62
CA ASN A 97 44.79 6.22 12.34
C ASN A 97 45.87 6.57 11.33
N SER A 98 46.16 5.62 10.44
CA SER A 98 47.08 5.79 9.31
C SER A 98 46.62 6.93 8.39
N ASP A 99 47.58 7.53 7.68
CA ASP A 99 47.30 8.66 6.78
C ASP A 99 46.30 8.32 5.66
N TYR A 100 46.30 7.06 5.21
CA TYR A 100 45.32 6.54 4.25
C TYR A 100 43.89 6.61 4.80
N LEU A 101 43.66 6.09 6.01
CA LEU A 101 42.32 6.09 6.63
C LEU A 101 41.84 7.52 6.93
N LYS A 102 42.76 8.40 7.31
CA LYS A 102 42.47 9.83 7.50
C LYS A 102 42.01 10.48 6.20
N ASP A 103 42.73 10.25 5.10
CA ASP A 103 42.37 10.79 3.78
C ASP A 103 41.02 10.26 3.28
N LEU A 104 40.81 8.94 3.39
CA LEU A 104 39.55 8.29 3.05
C LEU A 104 38.37 8.89 3.84
N CYS A 105 38.53 9.04 5.16
CA CYS A 105 37.53 9.66 6.03
C CYS A 105 37.28 11.13 5.67
N ASN A 106 38.32 11.89 5.34
CA ASN A 106 38.19 13.31 4.97
C ASN A 106 37.40 13.50 3.69
N LYS A 107 37.63 12.64 2.69
CA LYS A 107 36.91 12.62 1.40
C LYS A 107 35.46 12.17 1.56
N TRP A 108 35.19 11.16 2.40
CA TRP A 108 33.85 10.63 2.60
C TRP A 108 32.93 11.66 3.26
N LYS A 109 31.91 12.14 2.55
CA LYS A 109 30.93 13.10 3.06
C LYS A 109 29.55 12.66 2.60
N LEU A 110 28.57 12.74 3.50
CA LEU A 110 27.17 12.51 3.18
C LEU A 110 26.35 13.75 3.51
N ASP A 111 25.47 14.13 2.60
CA ASP A 111 24.45 15.12 2.83
C ASP A 111 23.20 14.52 3.51
N LYS A 112 22.22 15.37 3.81
CA LYS A 112 20.98 14.96 4.48
C LYS A 112 20.18 13.94 3.68
N LYS A 113 20.12 14.07 2.35
CA LYS A 113 19.38 13.15 1.48
C LYS A 113 20.10 11.81 1.44
N GLU A 114 21.41 11.80 1.29
CA GLU A 114 22.22 10.57 1.24
C GLU A 114 22.12 9.77 2.54
N ILE A 115 22.13 10.43 3.70
CA ILE A 115 21.88 9.78 5.00
C ILE A 115 20.49 9.14 5.04
N ILE A 116 19.46 9.83 4.56
CA ILE A 116 18.09 9.28 4.48
C ILE A 116 18.06 8.05 3.57
N HIS A 117 18.71 8.13 2.40
CA HIS A 117 18.74 7.02 1.44
C HIS A 117 19.52 5.83 1.98
N PHE A 118 20.63 6.05 2.68
CA PHE A 118 21.36 5.00 3.38
C PHE A 118 20.43 4.22 4.32
N PHE A 119 19.75 4.91 5.25
CA PHE A 119 18.84 4.23 6.19
C PHE A 119 17.59 3.62 5.52
N ALA A 120 17.18 4.13 4.36
CA ALA A 120 16.06 3.59 3.61
C ALA A 120 16.41 2.33 2.80
N THR A 121 17.69 2.10 2.52
CA THR A 121 18.15 1.01 1.63
C THR A 121 19.06 0.00 2.31
N ALA A 122 19.66 0.33 3.45
CA ALA A 122 20.41 -0.60 4.28
C ALA A 122 19.49 -1.65 4.93
N GLU A 123 20.02 -2.85 5.14
CA GLU A 123 19.32 -3.91 5.85
C GLU A 123 19.16 -3.51 7.32
N LYS A 124 17.94 -3.54 7.84
CA LYS A 124 17.60 -3.13 9.20
C LYS A 124 17.52 -4.35 10.13
N ASP A 125 17.85 -4.15 11.41
CA ASP A 125 17.77 -5.15 12.47
C ASP A 125 18.70 -6.36 12.24
N ILE A 126 19.87 -6.12 11.65
CA ILE A 126 20.90 -7.14 11.44
C ILE A 126 21.40 -7.72 12.77
N ASN A 127 21.76 -9.00 12.76
CA ASN A 127 22.20 -9.73 13.95
C ASN A 127 23.72 -9.58 14.22
N SER A 128 24.18 -10.07 15.36
CA SER A 128 25.60 -9.99 15.76
C SER A 128 26.57 -10.67 14.80
N ALA A 129 26.18 -11.80 14.20
CA ALA A 129 27.03 -12.49 13.22
C ALA A 129 27.19 -11.66 11.94
N GLN A 130 26.12 -11.00 11.49
CA GLN A 130 26.17 -10.06 10.36
C GLN A 130 27.00 -8.83 10.71
N ILE A 131 26.87 -8.27 11.92
CA ILE A 131 27.67 -7.11 12.34
C ILE A 131 29.16 -7.42 12.28
N ASN A 132 29.56 -8.63 12.69
CA ASN A 132 30.96 -9.05 12.71
C ASN A 132 31.57 -9.26 11.31
N SER A 133 30.76 -9.26 10.24
CA SER A 133 31.27 -9.36 8.87
C SER A 133 31.56 -8.01 8.22
N PHE A 134 31.40 -6.89 8.95
CA PHE A 134 31.71 -5.56 8.43
C PHE A 134 33.08 -5.09 8.91
N ASP A 135 33.84 -4.49 8.01
CA ASP A 135 35.02 -3.74 8.37
C ASP A 135 34.63 -2.50 9.20
N ILE A 136 35.28 -2.35 10.35
CA ILE A 136 35.05 -1.21 11.24
C ILE A 136 36.12 -0.17 10.97
N TYR A 137 35.72 0.89 10.27
CA TYR A 137 36.59 2.01 10.01
C TYR A 137 36.53 3.01 11.17
N PRO A 138 37.62 3.68 11.52
CA PRO A 138 37.66 4.63 12.63
C PRO A 138 37.14 6.02 12.21
N CYS A 139 36.11 6.04 11.37
CA CYS A 139 35.47 7.21 10.80
C CYS A 139 33.95 7.04 10.83
N GLU A 140 33.26 7.99 11.43
CA GLU A 140 31.81 8.00 11.55
C GLU A 140 31.21 9.33 11.12
N ILE A 141 30.02 9.28 10.51
CA ILE A 141 29.11 10.41 10.40
C ILE A 141 27.97 10.19 11.39
N LYS A 142 27.78 11.11 12.32
CA LYS A 142 26.77 11.01 13.38
C LYS A 142 26.04 12.31 13.62
N GLY A 143 24.91 12.23 14.29
CA GLY A 143 24.10 13.41 14.58
C GLY A 143 22.74 13.04 15.15
N GLU A 144 21.76 13.87 14.86
CA GLU A 144 20.38 13.71 15.33
C GLU A 144 19.41 13.60 14.15
N LEU A 145 18.45 12.69 14.29
CA LEU A 145 17.32 12.50 13.39
C LEU A 145 16.03 12.80 14.14
N LEU A 146 15.03 13.28 13.41
CA LEU A 146 13.64 13.25 13.81
C LEU A 146 12.95 12.14 13.04
N ILE A 147 12.48 11.11 13.73
CA ILE A 147 11.76 9.98 13.13
C ILE A 147 10.35 9.96 13.72
N ASN A 148 9.34 10.22 12.89
CA ASN A 148 7.93 10.33 13.33
C ASN A 148 7.76 11.28 14.53
N GLY A 149 8.46 12.41 14.52
CA GLY A 149 8.42 13.39 15.61
C GLY A 149 9.29 13.04 16.84
N ILE A 150 9.99 11.92 16.84
CA ILE A 150 10.86 11.48 17.95
C ILE A 150 12.31 11.74 17.60
N ASN A 151 13.01 12.49 18.45
CA ASN A 151 14.45 12.71 18.33
C ASN A 151 15.22 11.42 18.64
N LYS A 152 16.11 11.03 17.73
CA LYS A 152 17.04 9.92 17.88
C LYS A 152 18.45 10.38 17.55
N LYS A 153 19.45 9.80 18.20
CA LYS A 153 20.82 9.94 17.73
C LYS A 153 21.09 8.86 16.69
N TYR A 154 21.94 9.16 15.72
CA TYR A 154 22.38 8.18 14.74
C TYR A 154 23.89 8.21 14.56
N SER A 155 24.45 7.12 14.07
CA SER A 155 25.77 7.09 13.44
C SER A 155 25.75 6.20 12.21
N ILE A 156 26.65 6.48 11.29
CA ILE A 156 27.00 5.65 10.15
C ILE A 156 28.52 5.52 10.20
N ASN A 157 29.01 4.30 10.24
CA ASN A 157 30.41 3.96 10.09
C ASN A 157 30.77 3.97 8.59
N LEU A 158 31.98 4.40 8.25
CA LEU A 158 32.46 4.40 6.87
C LEU A 158 32.37 3.01 6.21
N GLY A 159 32.54 1.92 6.95
CA GLY A 159 32.39 0.54 6.47
C GLY A 159 30.96 0.05 6.31
N GLY A 160 29.96 0.91 6.52
CA GLY A 160 28.57 0.64 6.15
C GLY A 160 27.66 0.05 7.24
N LEU A 161 28.10 0.08 8.50
CA LEU A 161 27.20 -0.09 9.63
C LEU A 161 26.50 1.22 9.99
N GLY A 162 25.21 1.17 10.30
CA GLY A 162 24.42 2.29 10.78
C GLY A 162 23.71 1.97 12.09
N PHE A 163 23.48 3.00 12.90
CA PHE A 163 22.87 2.82 14.22
C PHE A 163 21.87 3.91 14.53
N PHE A 164 20.75 3.54 15.15
CA PHE A 164 19.92 4.46 15.92
C PHE A 164 20.05 4.20 17.41
N TYR A 165 20.29 5.27 18.16
CA TYR A 165 20.35 5.26 19.61
C TYR A 165 19.14 5.99 20.21
N GLY A 166 18.62 5.48 21.32
CA GLY A 166 17.63 6.17 22.13
C GLY A 166 17.79 5.83 23.62
N LYS A 167 17.36 6.73 24.50
CA LYS A 167 17.58 6.60 25.96
C LYS A 167 17.00 5.31 26.57
N ASN A 168 15.95 4.74 25.99
CA ASN A 168 15.18 3.60 26.53
C ASN A 168 14.78 2.58 25.46
N ILE A 169 15.49 2.51 24.34
CA ILE A 169 15.14 1.63 23.21
C ILE A 169 16.35 0.78 22.86
N LYS A 170 16.09 -0.50 22.55
CA LYS A 170 17.10 -1.38 21.95
C LYS A 170 17.71 -0.66 20.75
N GLN A 171 19.04 -0.64 20.69
CA GLN A 171 19.78 -0.11 19.55
C GLN A 171 19.28 -0.79 18.28
N ILE A 172 18.88 -0.01 17.29
CA ILE A 172 18.54 -0.52 15.96
C ILE A 172 19.82 -0.45 15.14
N VAL A 173 20.20 -1.58 14.57
CA VAL A 173 21.42 -1.72 13.77
C VAL A 173 21.06 -1.90 12.32
N PHE A 174 21.83 -1.28 11.44
CA PHE A 174 21.70 -1.36 10.00
C PHE A 174 23.01 -1.83 9.39
N GLY A 175 22.93 -2.63 8.33
CA GLY A 175 24.10 -3.08 7.56
C GLY A 175 23.93 -2.84 6.07
N CYS A 176 24.98 -2.35 5.43
CA CYS A 176 25.02 -2.16 3.99
C CYS A 176 26.10 -3.02 3.32
N SER A 177 25.74 -4.24 2.92
CA SER A 177 26.65 -5.17 2.23
C SER A 177 26.30 -5.38 0.75
N LYS A 178 25.14 -4.88 0.29
CA LYS A 178 24.68 -5.01 -1.10
C LYS A 178 23.66 -3.93 -1.45
N GLY A 179 23.48 -3.68 -2.75
CA GLY A 179 22.44 -2.80 -3.27
C GLY A 179 22.80 -1.31 -3.19
N GLU A 180 21.78 -0.46 -3.26
CA GLU A 180 21.93 0.99 -3.44
C GLU A 180 22.66 1.71 -2.31
N CYS A 181 22.60 1.18 -1.08
CA CYS A 181 23.26 1.80 0.07
C CYS A 181 24.79 1.83 -0.09
N LEU A 182 25.38 0.96 -0.93
CA LEU A 182 26.84 0.87 -1.13
C LEU A 182 27.44 2.16 -1.69
N ARG A 183 26.62 3.01 -2.33
CA ARG A 183 27.05 4.32 -2.85
C ARG A 183 27.42 5.32 -1.76
N TYR A 184 27.00 5.07 -0.52
CA TYR A 184 27.15 6.00 0.60
C TYR A 184 28.24 5.59 1.59
N VAL A 185 28.96 4.51 1.33
CA VAL A 185 29.92 3.88 2.26
C VAL A 185 31.16 3.45 1.49
N HIS A 186 32.23 3.13 2.22
CA HIS A 186 33.38 2.44 1.65
C HIS A 186 33.15 0.95 1.75
N TYR A 187 33.20 0.28 0.60
CA TYR A 187 33.06 -1.17 0.51
C TYR A 187 34.17 -1.71 -0.36
N GLU A 188 35.07 -2.49 0.26
CA GLU A 188 36.02 -3.33 -0.44
C GLU A 188 35.41 -4.73 -0.48
N PRO A 189 35.03 -5.26 -1.66
CA PRO A 189 34.62 -6.66 -1.73
C PRO A 189 35.79 -7.54 -1.31
N ASP A 190 35.53 -8.53 -0.46
CA ASP A 190 36.51 -9.55 -0.10
C ASP A 190 37.14 -10.13 -1.37
N MET A 191 38.48 -10.09 -1.45
CA MET A 191 39.26 -10.70 -2.54
C MET A 191 39.23 -12.22 -2.49
#